data_AF-A0A843EDP3-F1
#
_entry.id   AF-A0A843EDP3-F1
#
_cell.length_a   1.000
_cell.length_b   1.000
_cell.length_c   1.000
_cell.angle_alpha   90.00
_cell.angle_beta   90.00
_cell.angle_gamma   90.00
#
_symmetry.space_group_name_H-M   'P 1'
#
loop_
_entity.id
_entity.type
_entity.pdbx_description
1 polymer ?
#
loop_
_entity_poly.entity_id
_entity_poly.type
_entity_poly.pdbx_seq_one_letter_code
_entity_poly.pdbx_strand_id
1 'polypeptide(L)'
;MRMKSIIIDSFGKLKGKSFDLTPGLNVFYGPNESGKSTTMEFIRCTLVPNKSNKNSYPERLKTDSGSIVYEEEGKEKRVLMEGKTGHKGEVPECVTGMDPVLYRSIFAMNREGLDEMDSLSNGDIRSRFLTIPGGETMPMVIKSIDDDWERLIGKTATSPSAIISLQKKEDKILEEIASLRSNAESYSELSSRQGELEKKLEIIGADNKAAMENNDRYSKVESQRSNFESLRRYREQRDQLLKRPILQEGAQSTFLALKKDADAKKAAYEALESSRRKQIDALPGADENRLIQMRPRIQSVVDRQSEYHSRLSRPTPPVQTSSNKMPFVLMAVLAIVAVAVWLIPGVDTIIPIVADIALIAAIALIYLKAGRRTAEPMQSDRDPWLTGYEAEVRTLSSELGLGAISTDSDLMRMSDILAKLSALDASREPSAAARMEYLKADNRLLGFLSPYGGEQGYTAALENVTQLKQCNSTIATLEENIRRAGLDPDKPLPEVSKVEVDMTEYAAINKEKGRVEEMMKNILDTKELDALIDSSYTVSSEKAKALREGAVSLISSVIIEDACADLYETVH
;
A
#
# COMPACT_ATOMS: atom_id res chain seq x y z
N MET A 1 22.21 0.94 -126.96
CA MET A 1 22.49 -0.20 -127.85
C MET A 1 21.32 -0.42 -128.82
N ARG A 2 21.58 -0.75 -130.09
CA ARG A 2 20.56 -1.16 -131.08
C ARG A 2 21.04 -2.35 -131.91
N MET A 3 20.27 -3.44 -132.00
CA MET A 3 20.61 -4.57 -132.87
C MET A 3 20.38 -4.24 -134.36
N LYS A 4 21.35 -4.58 -135.21
CA LYS A 4 21.35 -4.33 -136.66
C LYS A 4 21.09 -5.59 -137.46
N SER A 5 21.75 -6.68 -137.12
CA SER A 5 21.54 -7.95 -137.79
C SER A 5 21.83 -9.13 -136.86
N ILE A 6 21.17 -10.24 -137.14
CA ILE A 6 21.28 -11.50 -136.43
C ILE A 6 21.68 -12.56 -137.44
N ILE A 7 22.87 -13.13 -137.27
CA ILE A 7 23.45 -14.14 -138.15
C ILE A 7 23.54 -15.44 -137.36
N ILE A 8 22.85 -16.47 -137.83
CA ILE A 8 22.83 -17.80 -137.23
C ILE A 8 23.46 -18.77 -138.23
N ASP A 9 24.72 -19.11 -137.99
CA ASP A 9 25.42 -20.11 -138.81
C ASP A 9 24.88 -21.51 -138.48
N SER A 10 24.78 -21.83 -137.19
CA SER A 10 24.20 -23.07 -136.67
C SER A 10 23.70 -22.85 -135.25
N PHE A 11 22.43 -23.11 -134.95
CA PHE A 11 21.87 -23.09 -133.60
C PHE A 11 20.65 -24.03 -133.50
N GLY A 12 20.81 -25.17 -132.83
CA GLY A 12 19.78 -26.22 -132.80
C GLY A 12 19.42 -26.72 -134.20
N LYS A 13 18.15 -26.59 -134.61
CA LYS A 13 17.68 -26.95 -135.97
C LYS A 13 17.86 -25.82 -137.01
N LEU A 14 18.19 -24.59 -136.59
CA LEU A 14 18.41 -23.46 -137.51
C LEU A 14 19.85 -23.48 -138.04
N LYS A 15 20.02 -23.42 -139.36
CA LYS A 15 21.34 -23.34 -140.02
C LYS A 15 21.31 -22.33 -141.16
N GLY A 16 22.38 -21.53 -141.27
CA GLY A 16 22.59 -20.56 -142.36
C GLY A 16 21.48 -19.52 -142.51
N LYS A 17 20.98 -18.96 -141.40
CA LYS A 17 19.92 -17.92 -141.40
C LYS A 17 20.53 -16.57 -141.07
N SER A 18 20.19 -15.54 -141.84
CA SER A 18 20.55 -14.15 -141.57
C SER A 18 19.28 -13.30 -141.53
N PHE A 19 19.16 -12.43 -140.54
CA PHE A 19 18.05 -11.50 -140.38
C PHE A 19 18.60 -10.08 -140.23
N ASP A 20 18.18 -9.20 -141.13
CA ASP A 20 18.48 -7.77 -141.04
C ASP A 20 17.34 -7.06 -140.29
N LEU A 21 17.70 -6.28 -139.27
CA LEU A 21 16.76 -5.58 -138.41
C LEU A 21 16.63 -4.11 -138.85
N THR A 22 15.39 -3.64 -138.87
CA THR A 22 15.07 -2.24 -139.15
C THR A 22 15.08 -1.40 -137.87
N PRO A 23 15.27 -0.07 -137.95
CA PRO A 23 15.08 0.80 -136.80
C PRO A 23 13.66 0.68 -136.23
N GLY A 24 13.53 0.53 -134.90
CA GLY A 24 12.22 0.44 -134.23
C GLY A 24 11.78 -1.00 -133.93
N LEU A 25 10.47 -1.25 -133.98
CA LEU A 25 9.88 -2.55 -133.65
C LEU A 25 10.08 -3.54 -134.80
N ASN A 26 10.70 -4.67 -134.50
CA ASN A 26 10.87 -5.78 -135.45
C ASN A 26 10.03 -6.98 -134.99
N VAL A 27 9.23 -7.54 -135.90
CA VAL A 27 8.33 -8.66 -135.61
C VAL A 27 8.75 -9.89 -136.39
N PHE A 28 9.12 -10.96 -135.68
CA PHE A 28 9.46 -12.26 -136.27
C PHE A 28 8.21 -13.15 -136.34
N TYR A 29 7.66 -13.36 -137.54
CA TYR A 29 6.47 -14.19 -137.75
C TYR A 29 6.71 -15.31 -138.77
N GLY A 30 5.85 -16.32 -138.76
CA GLY A 30 5.93 -17.49 -139.66
C GLY A 30 5.11 -18.67 -139.14
N PRO A 31 4.99 -19.78 -139.90
CA PRO A 31 4.28 -20.99 -139.50
C PRO A 31 4.80 -21.57 -138.17
N ASN A 32 4.01 -22.46 -137.54
CA ASN A 32 4.51 -23.21 -136.38
C ASN A 32 5.78 -23.98 -136.76
N GLU A 33 6.69 -24.12 -135.80
CA GLU A 33 8.00 -24.78 -135.98
C GLU A 33 8.97 -24.09 -136.98
N SER A 34 8.65 -22.87 -137.45
CA SER A 34 9.55 -22.09 -138.32
C SER A 34 10.84 -21.60 -137.63
N GLY A 35 11.01 -21.89 -136.33
CA GLY A 35 12.20 -21.53 -135.55
C GLY A 35 12.15 -20.20 -134.78
N LYS A 36 10.99 -19.53 -134.67
CA LYS A 36 10.85 -18.24 -133.96
C LYS A 36 11.38 -18.25 -132.52
N SER A 37 10.93 -19.21 -131.71
CA SER A 37 11.37 -19.35 -130.32
C SER A 37 12.86 -19.73 -130.25
N THR A 38 13.36 -20.47 -131.24
CA THR A 38 14.79 -20.81 -131.36
C THR A 38 15.64 -19.57 -131.67
N THR A 39 15.15 -18.65 -132.51
CA THR A 39 15.80 -17.35 -132.74
C THR A 39 15.81 -16.49 -131.48
N MET A 40 14.72 -16.47 -130.71
CA MET A 40 14.67 -15.75 -129.42
C MET A 40 15.69 -16.32 -128.42
N GLU A 41 15.77 -17.64 -128.32
CA GLU A 41 16.72 -18.29 -127.42
C GLU A 41 18.18 -18.08 -127.87
N PHE A 42 18.43 -18.00 -129.17
CA PHE A 42 19.74 -17.60 -129.71
C PHE A 42 20.14 -16.20 -129.23
N ILE A 43 19.22 -15.21 -129.32
CA ILE A 43 19.49 -13.84 -128.84
C ILE A 43 19.81 -13.84 -127.35
N ARG A 44 19.00 -14.51 -126.52
CA ARG A 44 19.23 -14.62 -125.08
C ARG A 44 20.59 -15.22 -124.77
N CYS A 45 20.90 -16.34 -125.42
CA CYS A 45 22.12 -17.08 -125.18
C CYS A 45 23.38 -16.34 -125.65
N THR A 46 23.25 -15.47 -126.66
CA THR A 46 24.34 -14.65 -127.18
C THR A 46 24.60 -13.46 -126.27
N LEU A 47 23.56 -12.73 -125.86
CA LEU A 47 23.71 -11.53 -125.03
C LEU A 47 24.06 -11.84 -123.57
N VAL A 48 23.27 -12.71 -122.91
CA VAL A 48 23.47 -13.08 -121.49
C VAL A 48 23.48 -14.61 -121.35
N PRO A 49 24.65 -15.26 -121.45
CA PRO A 49 24.75 -16.71 -121.45
C PRO A 49 24.45 -17.26 -120.06
N ASN A 50 23.44 -18.11 -119.98
CA ASN A 50 23.13 -18.83 -118.74
C ASN A 50 23.90 -20.16 -118.70
N LYS A 51 24.85 -20.30 -117.77
CA LYS A 51 25.70 -21.49 -117.64
C LYS A 51 25.02 -22.65 -116.89
N SER A 52 23.95 -22.40 -116.15
CA SER A 52 23.35 -23.38 -115.22
C SER A 52 22.04 -23.99 -115.70
N ASN A 53 21.44 -23.49 -116.79
CA ASN A 53 20.07 -23.85 -117.14
C ASN A 53 19.99 -25.17 -117.94
N LYS A 54 19.76 -26.29 -117.23
CA LYS A 54 19.52 -27.63 -117.81
C LYS A 54 18.25 -27.72 -118.67
N ASN A 55 17.34 -26.75 -118.58
CA ASN A 55 16.04 -26.75 -119.28
C ASN A 55 15.98 -25.80 -120.49
N SER A 56 17.12 -25.35 -121.03
CA SER A 56 17.15 -24.50 -122.23
C SER A 56 16.89 -25.33 -123.50
N TYR A 57 15.87 -24.95 -124.29
CA TYR A 57 15.59 -25.56 -125.61
C TYR A 57 15.78 -24.55 -126.76
N PRO A 58 16.58 -24.86 -127.78
CA PRO A 58 17.35 -26.09 -127.97
C PRO A 58 18.54 -26.21 -127.00
N GLU A 59 18.95 -27.43 -126.70
CA GLU A 59 20.17 -27.68 -125.92
C GLU A 59 21.40 -27.17 -126.69
N ARG A 60 22.32 -26.51 -125.98
CA ARG A 60 23.54 -25.97 -126.58
C ARG A 60 24.46 -27.09 -127.10
N LEU A 61 24.78 -27.04 -128.38
CA LEU A 61 25.74 -27.92 -129.05
C LEU A 61 27.10 -27.23 -129.20
N LYS A 62 28.17 -28.02 -129.31
CA LYS A 62 29.53 -27.47 -129.60
C LYS A 62 29.63 -26.87 -130.99
N THR A 63 28.72 -27.24 -131.88
CA THR A 63 28.59 -26.75 -133.26
C THR A 63 27.73 -25.50 -133.36
N ASP A 64 27.22 -24.97 -132.24
CA ASP A 64 26.43 -23.74 -132.26
C ASP A 64 27.33 -22.53 -132.49
N SER A 65 27.02 -21.75 -133.52
CA SER A 65 27.75 -20.56 -133.91
C SER A 65 26.85 -19.53 -134.61
N GLY A 66 27.22 -18.27 -134.44
CA GLY A 66 26.55 -17.15 -135.07
C GLY A 66 27.05 -15.83 -134.49
N SER A 67 26.50 -14.72 -134.95
CA SER A 67 26.82 -13.40 -134.43
C SER A 67 25.62 -12.46 -134.43
N ILE A 68 25.64 -11.52 -133.49
CA ILE A 68 24.73 -10.39 -133.44
C ILE A 68 25.55 -9.14 -133.67
N VAL A 69 25.18 -8.39 -134.70
CA VAL A 69 25.75 -7.09 -134.99
C VAL A 69 24.85 -6.03 -134.39
N TYR A 70 25.44 -5.10 -133.66
CA TYR A 70 24.71 -4.04 -132.98
C TYR A 70 25.47 -2.73 -133.07
N GLU A 71 24.74 -1.63 -132.89
CA GLU A 71 25.25 -0.28 -132.85
C GLU A 71 25.17 0.25 -131.42
N GLU A 72 26.28 0.79 -130.94
CA GLU A 72 26.39 1.40 -129.62
C GLU A 72 27.27 2.65 -129.76
N GLU A 73 26.74 3.79 -129.32
CA GLU A 73 27.42 5.10 -129.46
C GLU A 73 27.87 5.42 -130.90
N GLY A 74 27.07 5.03 -131.89
CA GLY A 74 27.34 5.27 -133.31
C GLY A 74 28.44 4.37 -133.92
N LYS A 75 29.00 3.42 -133.16
CA LYS A 75 29.94 2.41 -133.66
C LYS A 75 29.26 1.06 -133.81
N GLU A 76 29.55 0.39 -134.92
CA GLU A 76 29.06 -0.95 -135.18
C GLU A 76 29.99 -2.00 -134.55
N LYS A 77 29.43 -2.81 -133.66
CA LYS A 77 30.10 -3.81 -132.86
C LYS A 77 29.48 -5.19 -133.10
N ARG A 78 30.21 -6.26 -132.79
CA ARG A 78 29.76 -7.63 -133.03
C ARG A 78 30.02 -8.52 -131.82
N VAL A 79 28.94 -9.17 -131.34
CA VAL A 79 29.01 -10.30 -130.40
C VAL A 79 28.97 -11.59 -131.20
N LEU A 80 29.87 -12.52 -130.89
CA LEU A 80 29.94 -13.85 -131.47
C LEU A 80 29.50 -14.89 -130.44
N MET A 81 28.76 -15.89 -130.88
CA MET A 81 28.50 -17.10 -130.12
C MET A 81 29.44 -18.21 -130.59
N GLU A 82 30.20 -18.81 -129.68
CA GLU A 82 31.07 -19.97 -129.97
C GLU A 82 30.78 -21.13 -128.99
N GLY A 83 30.02 -22.12 -129.48
CA GLY A 83 29.81 -23.39 -128.81
C GLY A 83 29.13 -23.28 -127.43
N LYS A 84 29.56 -24.17 -126.51
CA LYS A 84 28.83 -24.41 -125.24
C LYS A 84 29.12 -23.36 -124.16
N THR A 85 30.24 -22.65 -124.23
CA THR A 85 30.85 -21.99 -123.06
C THR A 85 30.86 -20.46 -123.04
N GLY A 86 30.41 -19.76 -124.09
CA GLY A 86 30.22 -18.31 -123.97
C GLY A 86 30.05 -17.52 -125.26
N HIS A 87 29.76 -16.23 -125.09
CA HIS A 87 29.95 -15.23 -126.13
C HIS A 87 31.42 -14.78 -126.18
N LYS A 88 31.87 -14.34 -127.35
CA LYS A 88 33.16 -13.67 -127.58
C LYS A 88 32.92 -12.40 -128.39
N GLY A 89 33.88 -11.48 -128.39
CA GLY A 89 33.75 -10.19 -129.06
C GLY A 89 33.29 -9.10 -128.10
N GLU A 90 32.75 -8.04 -128.66
CA GLU A 90 32.36 -6.83 -127.91
C GLU A 90 30.94 -7.03 -127.39
N VAL A 91 30.80 -7.34 -126.09
CA VAL A 91 29.49 -7.48 -125.42
C VAL A 91 28.93 -6.08 -125.12
N PRO A 92 27.64 -5.82 -125.33
CA PRO A 92 27.06 -4.52 -125.01
C PRO A 92 27.19 -4.19 -123.51
N GLU A 93 27.50 -2.94 -123.18
CA GLU A 93 27.70 -2.52 -121.79
C GLU A 93 26.44 -2.75 -120.96
N CYS A 94 25.26 -2.51 -121.54
CA CYS A 94 23.97 -2.64 -120.86
C CYS A 94 23.60 -4.05 -120.41
N VAL A 95 24.29 -5.09 -120.90
CA VAL A 95 24.06 -6.48 -120.48
C VAL A 95 25.26 -7.08 -119.75
N THR A 96 26.36 -6.33 -119.63
CA THR A 96 27.58 -6.80 -118.98
C THR A 96 27.38 -6.89 -117.46
N GLY A 97 27.55 -8.08 -116.87
CA GLY A 97 27.37 -8.31 -115.43
C GLY A 97 25.92 -8.54 -114.97
N MET A 98 24.96 -8.54 -115.89
CA MET A 98 23.56 -8.83 -115.56
C MET A 98 23.36 -10.31 -115.21
N ASP A 99 22.58 -10.59 -114.15
CA ASP A 99 22.24 -11.95 -113.75
C ASP A 99 21.41 -12.66 -114.85
N PRO A 100 21.82 -13.86 -115.31
CA PRO A 100 21.09 -14.58 -116.35
C PRO A 100 19.65 -14.98 -116.00
N VAL A 101 19.31 -15.10 -114.71
CA VAL A 101 17.93 -15.39 -114.28
C VAL A 101 17.08 -14.12 -114.39
N LEU A 102 17.56 -13.02 -113.82
CA LEU A 102 16.92 -11.70 -113.90
C LEU A 102 16.70 -11.21 -115.33
N TYR A 103 17.69 -11.36 -116.22
CA TYR A 103 17.57 -10.96 -117.63
C TYR A 103 16.41 -11.68 -118.34
N ARG A 104 16.20 -12.97 -118.05
CA ARG A 104 15.14 -13.79 -118.66
C ARG A 104 13.77 -13.52 -118.08
N SER A 105 13.70 -13.15 -116.80
CA SER A 105 12.42 -12.87 -116.13
C SER A 105 11.89 -11.46 -116.40
N ILE A 106 12.72 -10.49 -116.74
CA ILE A 106 12.29 -9.08 -116.93
C ILE A 106 12.45 -8.60 -118.38
N PHE A 107 13.63 -8.76 -118.98
CA PHE A 107 13.96 -8.11 -120.26
C PHE A 107 13.76 -8.99 -121.50
N ALA A 108 13.79 -10.31 -121.32
CA ALA A 108 13.62 -11.26 -122.39
C ALA A 108 12.66 -12.38 -121.95
N MET A 109 11.40 -12.05 -121.67
CA MET A 109 10.37 -12.97 -121.13
C MET A 109 9.80 -13.94 -122.18
N ASN A 110 9.42 -15.14 -121.75
CA ASN A 110 8.65 -16.10 -122.56
C ASN A 110 7.14 -15.94 -122.29
N ARG A 111 6.31 -16.60 -123.08
CA ARG A 111 4.87 -16.73 -122.80
C ARG A 111 4.60 -17.28 -121.39
N GLU A 112 5.29 -18.34 -120.97
CA GLU A 112 5.10 -18.92 -119.63
C GLU A 112 5.48 -17.94 -118.51
N GLY A 113 6.49 -17.07 -118.73
CA GLY A 113 6.92 -16.08 -117.75
C GLY A 113 5.93 -14.93 -117.56
N LEU A 114 4.99 -14.72 -118.47
CA LEU A 114 3.90 -13.74 -118.32
C LEU A 114 2.78 -14.28 -117.42
N ASP A 115 2.52 -15.59 -117.43
CA ASP A 115 1.45 -16.22 -116.64
C ASP A 115 1.81 -16.32 -115.14
N GLU A 116 3.10 -16.41 -114.79
CA GLU A 116 3.55 -16.51 -113.38
C GLU A 116 3.49 -15.17 -112.62
N MET A 117 3.42 -14.03 -113.32
CA MET A 117 3.53 -12.69 -112.72
C MET A 117 2.33 -12.31 -111.82
N ASP A 118 1.13 -12.83 -112.10
CA ASP A 118 -0.07 -12.60 -111.29
C ASP A 118 0.03 -13.23 -109.88
N SER A 119 0.82 -14.29 -109.72
CA SER A 119 0.98 -15.02 -108.45
C SER A 119 1.97 -14.37 -107.47
N LEU A 120 2.79 -13.44 -107.94
CA LEU A 120 3.90 -12.82 -107.19
C LEU A 120 3.57 -11.43 -106.62
N SER A 121 2.37 -10.88 -106.90
CA SER A 121 1.98 -9.51 -106.51
C SER A 121 1.80 -9.27 -105.00
N ASN A 122 1.74 -10.32 -104.18
CA ASN A 122 1.61 -10.20 -102.72
C ASN A 122 2.96 -10.31 -102.00
N GLY A 123 3.63 -9.16 -101.85
CA GLY A 123 4.64 -8.92 -100.80
C GLY A 123 6.10 -9.22 -101.13
N ASP A 124 6.41 -10.26 -101.93
CA ASP A 124 7.82 -10.65 -102.17
C ASP A 124 8.48 -9.92 -103.36
N ILE A 125 7.70 -9.25 -104.21
CA ILE A 125 8.23 -8.33 -105.22
C ILE A 125 8.74 -7.04 -104.56
N ARG A 126 8.06 -6.55 -103.50
CA ARG A 126 8.42 -5.31 -102.77
C ARG A 126 9.81 -5.39 -102.14
N SER A 127 10.08 -6.49 -101.43
CA SER A 127 11.36 -6.71 -100.75
C SER A 127 12.53 -6.83 -101.75
N ARG A 128 12.31 -7.40 -102.94
CA ARG A 128 13.34 -7.59 -103.96
C ARG A 128 13.57 -6.34 -104.81
N PHE A 129 12.55 -5.53 -105.09
CA PHE A 129 12.75 -4.20 -105.68
C PHE A 129 13.51 -3.25 -104.75
N LEU A 130 13.38 -3.40 -103.43
CA LEU A 130 14.15 -2.63 -102.45
C LEU A 130 15.62 -3.06 -102.32
N THR A 131 16.08 -4.11 -103.02
CA THR A 131 17.51 -4.47 -103.11
C THR A 131 18.28 -3.74 -104.22
N ILE A 132 17.66 -2.75 -104.86
CA ILE A 132 18.36 -1.77 -105.71
C ILE A 132 19.43 -1.05 -104.86
N PRO A 133 20.63 -0.73 -105.40
CA PRO A 133 21.69 -0.07 -104.64
C PRO A 133 21.19 1.19 -103.93
N GLY A 134 21.23 1.16 -102.59
CA GLY A 134 20.72 2.21 -101.70
C GLY A 134 19.56 1.79 -100.77
N GLY A 135 18.89 0.65 -100.98
CA GLY A 135 17.72 0.20 -100.19
C GLY A 135 17.94 -1.00 -99.24
N GLU A 136 19.17 -1.51 -99.13
CA GLU A 136 19.48 -2.79 -98.46
C GLU A 136 19.08 -2.87 -96.98
N THR A 137 18.98 -1.73 -96.28
CA THR A 137 18.65 -1.66 -94.85
C THR A 137 17.14 -1.58 -94.55
N MET A 138 16.30 -1.32 -95.56
CA MET A 138 14.87 -1.06 -95.35
C MET A 138 14.08 -2.21 -94.69
N PRO A 139 14.30 -3.49 -95.01
CA PRO A 139 13.59 -4.59 -94.34
C PRO A 139 13.86 -4.67 -92.84
N MET A 140 15.07 -4.29 -92.40
CA MET A 140 15.43 -4.24 -90.99
C MET A 140 14.72 -3.08 -90.26
N VAL A 141 14.60 -1.93 -90.92
CA VAL A 141 13.91 -0.74 -90.39
C VAL A 141 12.41 -1.01 -90.22
N ILE A 142 11.76 -1.62 -91.22
CA ILE A 142 10.33 -1.99 -91.15
C ILE A 142 10.09 -2.93 -89.96
N LYS A 143 10.90 -3.97 -89.82
CA LYS A 143 10.79 -4.92 -88.71
C LYS A 143 10.98 -4.24 -87.35
N SER A 144 11.95 -3.33 -87.24
CA SER A 144 12.19 -2.54 -86.01
C SER A 144 10.98 -1.69 -85.65
N ILE A 145 10.33 -1.06 -86.63
CA ILE A 145 9.14 -0.22 -86.41
C ILE A 145 7.96 -1.07 -85.94
N ASP A 146 7.74 -2.24 -86.54
CA ASP A 146 6.69 -3.18 -86.12
C ASP A 146 6.92 -3.70 -84.70
N ASP A 147 8.15 -4.08 -84.37
CA ASP A 147 8.54 -4.53 -83.03
C ASP A 147 8.34 -3.42 -81.97
N ASP A 148 8.70 -2.17 -82.31
CA ASP A 148 8.48 -1.02 -81.42
C ASP A 148 6.99 -0.69 -81.25
N TRP A 149 6.20 -0.79 -82.32
CA TRP A 149 4.77 -0.56 -82.28
C TRP A 149 4.05 -1.60 -81.40
N GLU A 150 4.39 -2.88 -81.55
CA GLU A 150 3.84 -3.96 -80.73
C GLU A 150 4.23 -3.83 -79.25
N ARG A 151 5.47 -3.44 -78.98
CA ARG A 151 5.97 -3.24 -77.60
C ARG A 151 5.34 -2.04 -76.91
N LEU A 152 5.25 -0.90 -77.60
CA LEU A 152 4.85 0.37 -77.00
C LEU A 152 3.33 0.53 -76.93
N ILE A 153 2.63 0.24 -78.04
CA ILE A 153 1.18 0.48 -78.18
C ILE A 153 0.40 -0.83 -78.14
N GLY A 154 0.89 -1.88 -78.81
CA GLY A 154 0.22 -3.17 -78.96
C GLY A 154 -0.64 -3.25 -80.23
N LYS A 155 -0.73 -4.46 -80.81
CA LYS A 155 -1.42 -4.73 -82.09
C LYS A 155 -2.94 -4.54 -82.03
N THR A 156 -3.52 -4.63 -80.84
CA THR A 156 -4.94 -4.41 -80.56
C THR A 156 -5.09 -3.63 -79.27
N ALA A 157 -6.26 -3.03 -79.04
CA ALA A 157 -6.55 -2.29 -77.81
C ALA A 157 -6.37 -3.09 -76.51
N THR A 158 -6.31 -4.42 -76.59
CA THR A 158 -6.14 -5.34 -75.45
C THR A 158 -4.78 -6.03 -75.41
N SER A 159 -3.92 -5.81 -76.40
CA SER A 159 -2.60 -6.43 -76.48
C SER A 159 -1.70 -5.90 -75.34
N PRO A 160 -0.95 -6.77 -74.63
CA PRO A 160 -0.08 -6.32 -73.56
C PRO A 160 1.02 -5.40 -74.11
N SER A 161 0.97 -4.13 -73.74
CA SER A 161 1.91 -3.10 -74.17
C SER A 161 2.41 -2.26 -73.00
N ALA A 162 3.50 -1.53 -73.23
CA ALA A 162 4.07 -0.62 -72.24
C ALA A 162 3.01 0.37 -71.72
N ILE A 163 2.22 0.97 -72.61
CA ILE A 163 1.17 1.94 -72.26
C ILE A 163 0.10 1.32 -71.35
N ILE A 164 -0.42 0.13 -71.67
CA ILE A 164 -1.45 -0.53 -70.85
C ILE A 164 -0.89 -0.89 -69.47
N SER A 165 0.37 -1.35 -69.40
CA SER A 165 1.00 -1.68 -68.13
C SER A 165 1.23 -0.43 -67.25
N LEU A 166 1.63 0.69 -67.85
CA LEU A 166 1.83 1.96 -67.16
C LEU A 166 0.50 2.57 -66.72
N GLN A 167 -0.56 2.45 -67.53
CA GLN A 167 -1.90 2.89 -67.15
C GLN A 167 -2.44 2.12 -65.93
N LYS A 168 -2.29 0.79 -65.90
CA LYS A 168 -2.67 -0.01 -64.72
C LYS A 168 -1.90 0.40 -63.46
N LYS A 169 -0.62 0.75 -63.60
CA LYS A 169 0.19 1.25 -62.48
C LYS A 169 -0.30 2.63 -62.01
N GLU A 170 -0.57 3.53 -62.95
CA GLU A 170 -1.10 4.87 -62.68
C GLU A 170 -2.45 4.81 -61.96
N ASP A 171 -3.38 3.99 -62.44
CA ASP A 171 -4.70 3.79 -61.83
C ASP A 171 -4.57 3.28 -60.38
N LYS A 172 -3.68 2.30 -60.14
CA LYS A 172 -3.43 1.76 -58.80
C LYS A 172 -2.85 2.81 -57.85
N ILE A 173 -1.87 3.59 -58.33
CA ILE A 173 -1.27 4.68 -57.53
C ILE A 173 -2.32 5.75 -57.20
N LEU A 174 -3.18 6.11 -58.15
CA LEU A 174 -4.26 7.08 -57.92
C LEU A 174 -5.30 6.57 -56.90
N GLU A 175 -5.63 5.28 -56.93
CA GLU A 175 -6.50 4.64 -55.93
C GLU A 175 -5.87 4.67 -54.53
N GLU A 176 -4.57 4.36 -54.43
CA GLU A 176 -3.81 4.45 -53.18
C GLU A 176 -3.78 5.91 -52.65
N ILE A 177 -3.53 6.91 -53.50
CA ILE A 177 -3.59 8.35 -53.14
C ILE A 177 -4.97 8.75 -52.66
N ALA A 178 -6.05 8.31 -53.32
CA ALA A 178 -7.41 8.62 -52.92
C ALA A 178 -7.76 8.03 -51.54
N SER A 179 -7.30 6.80 -51.26
CA SER A 179 -7.48 6.16 -49.96
C SER A 179 -6.76 6.92 -48.83
N LEU A 180 -5.53 7.38 -49.08
CA LEU A 180 -4.76 8.18 -48.12
C LEU A 180 -5.39 9.57 -47.88
N ARG A 181 -5.98 10.19 -48.90
CA ARG A 181 -6.72 11.46 -48.73
C ARG A 181 -7.99 11.30 -47.91
N SER A 182 -8.73 10.21 -48.09
CA SER A 182 -9.90 9.87 -47.24
C SER A 182 -9.49 9.67 -45.77
N ASN A 183 -8.32 9.07 -45.53
CA ASN A 183 -7.76 8.97 -44.18
C ASN A 183 -7.46 10.36 -43.57
N ALA A 184 -7.05 11.34 -44.38
CA ALA A 184 -6.82 12.71 -43.90
C ALA A 184 -8.12 13.45 -43.49
N GLU A 185 -9.26 13.17 -44.14
CA GLU A 185 -10.57 13.65 -43.64
C GLU A 185 -10.93 12.98 -42.31
N SER A 186 -10.68 11.67 -42.20
CA SER A 186 -10.85 10.91 -40.95
C SER A 186 -9.97 11.45 -39.82
N TYR A 187 -8.80 12.03 -40.13
CA TYR A 187 -7.94 12.68 -39.15
C TYR A 187 -8.61 13.88 -38.47
N SER A 188 -9.35 14.71 -39.23
CA SER A 188 -10.07 15.87 -38.68
C SER A 188 -11.16 15.42 -37.68
N GLU A 189 -11.87 14.34 -37.99
CA GLU A 189 -12.87 13.75 -37.10
C GLU A 189 -12.23 13.16 -35.84
N LEU A 190 -11.12 12.42 -36.00
CA LEU A 190 -10.37 11.85 -34.88
C LEU A 190 -9.77 12.93 -33.97
N SER A 191 -9.26 14.02 -34.53
CA SER A 191 -8.76 15.17 -33.77
C SER A 191 -9.88 15.86 -32.98
N SER A 192 -11.05 16.02 -33.59
CA SER A 192 -12.24 16.54 -32.91
C SER A 192 -12.65 15.63 -31.75
N ARG A 193 -12.67 14.31 -31.98
CA ARG A 193 -12.98 13.30 -30.96
C ARG A 193 -11.95 13.31 -29.83
N GLN A 194 -10.66 13.44 -30.12
CA GLN A 194 -9.61 13.57 -29.12
C GLN A 194 -9.89 14.78 -28.21
N GLY A 195 -10.20 15.94 -28.81
CA GLY A 195 -10.54 17.15 -28.05
C GLY A 195 -11.79 17.01 -27.17
N GLU A 196 -12.81 16.28 -27.62
CA GLU A 196 -13.98 15.95 -26.79
C GLU A 196 -13.61 15.06 -25.59
N LEU A 197 -12.82 14.01 -25.83
CA LEU A 197 -12.38 13.09 -24.79
C LEU A 197 -11.49 13.79 -23.77
N GLU A 198 -10.63 14.71 -24.21
CA GLU A 198 -9.81 15.53 -23.31
C GLU A 198 -10.66 16.43 -22.41
N LYS A 199 -11.65 17.13 -22.96
CA LYS A 199 -12.58 17.94 -22.16
C LYS A 199 -13.33 17.10 -21.13
N LYS A 200 -13.78 15.89 -21.51
CA LYS A 200 -14.44 14.97 -20.58
C LYS A 200 -13.50 14.51 -19.47
N LEU A 201 -12.25 14.18 -19.79
CA LEU A 201 -11.24 13.81 -18.78
C LEU A 201 -10.94 14.96 -17.84
N GLU A 202 -10.91 16.20 -18.34
CA GLU A 202 -10.69 17.39 -17.51
C GLU A 202 -11.84 17.60 -16.51
N ILE A 203 -13.09 17.50 -16.97
CA ILE A 203 -14.29 17.62 -16.11
C ILE A 203 -14.32 16.51 -15.07
N ILE A 204 -14.25 15.24 -15.49
CA ILE A 204 -14.31 14.09 -14.58
C ILE A 204 -13.10 14.10 -13.63
N GLY A 205 -11.92 14.50 -14.11
CA GLY A 205 -10.73 14.65 -13.29
C GLY A 205 -10.89 15.72 -12.21
N ALA A 206 -11.49 16.87 -12.55
CA ALA A 206 -11.81 17.92 -11.59
C ALA A 206 -12.85 17.46 -10.56
N ASP A 207 -13.91 16.79 -11.00
CA ASP A 207 -14.97 16.25 -10.14
C ASP A 207 -14.41 15.18 -9.20
N ASN A 208 -13.60 14.25 -9.70
CA ASN A 208 -12.94 13.24 -8.89
C ASN A 208 -11.98 13.84 -7.87
N LYS A 209 -11.24 14.90 -8.24
CA LYS A 209 -10.36 15.62 -7.30
C LYS A 209 -11.17 16.29 -6.19
N ALA A 210 -12.25 16.99 -6.55
CA ALA A 210 -13.14 17.62 -5.57
C ALA A 210 -13.79 16.57 -4.65
N ALA A 211 -14.22 15.44 -5.20
CA ALA A 211 -14.77 14.32 -4.44
C ALA A 211 -13.73 13.70 -3.48
N MET A 212 -12.47 13.56 -3.91
CA MET A 212 -11.37 13.10 -3.05
C MET A 212 -11.09 14.08 -1.90
N GLU A 213 -11.01 15.39 -2.18
CA GLU A 213 -10.83 16.41 -1.14
C GLU A 213 -11.99 16.42 -0.15
N ASN A 214 -13.23 16.26 -0.63
CA ASN A 214 -14.41 16.13 0.20
C ASN A 214 -14.39 14.84 1.04
N ASN A 215 -13.97 13.72 0.47
CA ASN A 215 -13.86 12.44 1.19
C ASN A 215 -12.76 12.46 2.25
N ASP A 216 -11.66 13.18 2.02
CA ASP A 216 -10.63 13.42 3.05
C ASP A 216 -11.22 14.22 4.22
N ARG A 217 -11.97 15.29 3.94
CA ARG A 217 -12.71 16.06 4.96
C ARG A 217 -13.72 15.17 5.70
N TYR A 218 -14.49 14.36 4.98
CA TYR A 218 -15.45 13.41 5.55
C TYR A 218 -14.76 12.43 6.51
N SER A 219 -13.63 11.84 6.11
CA SER A 219 -12.90 10.88 6.95
C SER A 219 -12.40 11.50 8.25
N LYS A 220 -11.91 12.75 8.20
CA LYS A 220 -11.50 13.51 9.39
C LYS A 220 -12.69 13.74 10.31
N VAL A 221 -13.81 14.22 9.78
CA VAL A 221 -15.04 14.47 10.54
C VAL A 221 -15.56 13.18 11.19
N GLU A 222 -15.67 12.10 10.43
CA GLU A 222 -16.19 10.82 10.93
C GLU A 222 -15.28 10.22 12.01
N SER A 223 -13.95 10.32 11.84
CA SER A 223 -12.99 9.85 12.86
C SER A 223 -13.12 10.57 14.20
N GLN A 224 -13.57 11.84 14.18
CA GLN A 224 -13.71 12.67 15.37
C GLN A 224 -15.14 12.71 15.91
N ARG A 225 -16.11 12.10 15.22
CA ARG A 225 -17.53 12.11 15.61
C ARG A 225 -17.74 11.59 17.03
N SER A 226 -17.12 10.46 17.37
CA SER A 226 -17.18 9.90 18.73
C SER A 226 -16.54 10.81 19.78
N ASN A 227 -15.48 11.54 19.43
CA ASN A 227 -14.81 12.47 20.33
C ASN A 227 -15.69 13.69 20.62
N PHE A 228 -16.39 14.23 19.62
CA PHE A 228 -17.37 15.31 19.81
C PHE A 228 -18.58 14.88 20.64
N GLU A 229 -19.11 13.68 20.41
CA GLU A 229 -20.20 13.13 21.23
C GLU A 229 -19.76 12.97 22.70
N SER A 230 -18.54 12.46 22.91
CA SER A 230 -17.95 12.33 24.24
C SER A 230 -17.71 13.69 24.88
N LEU A 231 -17.17 14.66 24.13
CA LEU A 231 -16.92 16.03 24.60
C LEU A 231 -18.23 16.68 25.06
N ARG A 232 -19.30 16.54 24.28
CA ARG A 232 -20.64 17.04 24.65
C ARG A 232 -21.12 16.40 25.95
N ARG A 233 -21.03 15.08 26.09
CA ARG A 233 -21.41 14.35 27.32
C ARG A 233 -20.61 14.82 28.54
N TYR A 234 -19.30 15.00 28.40
CA TYR A 234 -18.46 15.48 29.50
C TYR A 234 -18.73 16.94 29.83
N ARG A 235 -19.01 17.81 28.85
CA ARG A 235 -19.45 19.20 29.10
C ARG A 235 -20.77 19.23 29.88
N GLU A 236 -21.75 18.44 29.47
CA GLU A 236 -23.02 18.29 30.20
C GLU A 236 -22.79 17.74 31.63
N GLN A 237 -21.92 16.75 31.80
CA GLN A 237 -21.56 16.21 33.11
C GLN A 237 -20.87 17.26 33.99
N ARG A 238 -19.90 18.02 33.45
CA ARG A 238 -19.24 19.13 34.14
C ARG A 238 -20.27 20.14 34.64
N ASP A 239 -21.20 20.54 33.79
CA ASP A 239 -22.23 21.52 34.13
C ASP A 239 -23.19 20.99 35.22
N GLN A 240 -23.44 19.68 35.26
CA GLN A 240 -24.18 19.04 36.37
C GLN A 240 -23.38 19.03 37.67
N LEU A 241 -22.08 18.75 37.62
CA LEU A 241 -21.19 18.73 38.79
C LEU A 241 -20.97 20.13 39.37
N LEU A 242 -20.94 21.18 38.53
CA LEU A 242 -20.85 22.58 38.95
C LEU A 242 -22.08 23.08 39.71
N LYS A 243 -23.25 22.44 39.54
CA LYS A 243 -24.48 22.75 40.31
C LYS A 243 -24.43 22.20 41.75
N ARG A 244 -23.53 21.27 42.05
CA ARG A 244 -23.35 20.68 43.37
C ARG A 244 -22.39 21.54 44.21
N PRO A 245 -22.48 21.49 45.55
CA PRO A 245 -21.55 22.21 46.42
C PRO A 245 -20.10 21.81 46.14
N ILE A 246 -19.23 22.82 46.07
CA ILE A 246 -17.80 22.69 45.80
C ILE A 246 -17.03 23.01 47.08
N LEU A 247 -16.00 22.22 47.39
CA LEU A 247 -15.13 22.51 48.52
C LEU A 247 -14.34 23.80 48.30
N GLN A 248 -14.19 24.58 49.36
CA GLN A 248 -13.28 25.72 49.36
C GLN A 248 -11.82 25.25 49.30
N GLU A 249 -10.96 26.07 48.71
CA GLU A 249 -9.52 25.78 48.64
C GLU A 249 -8.93 25.64 50.05
N GLY A 250 -8.11 24.60 50.26
CA GLY A 250 -7.52 24.30 51.57
C GLY A 250 -8.42 23.54 52.55
N ALA A 251 -9.72 23.39 52.27
CA ALA A 251 -10.69 22.70 53.14
C ALA A 251 -10.28 21.26 53.50
N GLN A 252 -9.59 20.57 52.59
CA GLN A 252 -9.07 19.23 52.84
C GLN A 252 -7.99 19.18 53.92
N SER A 253 -7.06 20.13 53.90
CA SER A 253 -5.99 20.22 54.89
C SER A 253 -6.54 20.57 56.27
N THR A 254 -7.53 21.47 56.32
CA THR A 254 -8.19 21.87 57.58
C THR A 254 -9.04 20.75 58.16
N PHE A 255 -9.77 19.99 57.34
CA PHE A 255 -10.52 18.82 57.80
C PHE A 255 -9.61 17.78 58.42
N LEU A 256 -8.51 17.43 57.76
CA LEU A 256 -7.54 16.45 58.26
C LEU A 256 -6.90 16.90 59.58
N ALA A 257 -6.55 18.18 59.70
CA ALA A 257 -6.00 18.75 60.92
C ALA A 257 -7.01 18.71 62.08
N LEU A 258 -8.26 19.15 61.84
CA LEU A 258 -9.33 19.16 62.84
C LEU A 258 -9.74 17.75 63.26
N LYS A 259 -9.83 16.81 62.32
CA LYS A 259 -10.15 15.40 62.61
C LYS A 259 -9.05 14.76 63.44
N LYS A 260 -7.78 14.98 63.08
CA LYS A 260 -6.63 14.49 63.84
C LYS A 260 -6.59 15.07 65.26
N ASP A 261 -6.88 16.36 65.43
CA ASP A 261 -6.95 16.99 66.75
C ASP A 261 -8.10 16.40 67.59
N ALA A 262 -9.31 16.30 67.02
CA ALA A 262 -10.47 15.71 67.70
C ALA A 262 -10.22 14.24 68.11
N ASP A 263 -9.66 13.42 67.22
CA ASP A 263 -9.33 12.02 67.48
C ASP A 263 -8.23 11.89 68.56
N ALA A 264 -7.21 12.74 68.53
CA ALA A 264 -6.16 12.74 69.55
C ALA A 264 -6.70 13.14 70.94
N LYS A 265 -7.57 14.15 71.01
CA LYS A 265 -8.23 14.57 72.26
C LYS A 265 -9.21 13.51 72.77
N LYS A 266 -9.94 12.85 71.87
CA LYS A 266 -10.82 11.73 72.19
C LYS A 266 -10.04 10.56 72.78
N ALA A 267 -8.94 10.15 72.14
CA ALA A 267 -8.09 9.07 72.62
C ALA A 267 -7.48 9.39 74.00
N ALA A 268 -7.06 10.64 74.22
CA ALA A 268 -6.55 11.09 75.52
C ALA A 268 -7.63 11.02 76.62
N TYR A 269 -8.86 11.46 76.31
CA TYR A 269 -10.00 11.33 77.22
C TYR A 269 -10.33 9.86 77.52
N GLU A 270 -10.41 9.00 76.50
CA GLU A 270 -10.71 7.58 76.67
C GLU A 270 -9.61 6.84 77.47
N ALA A 271 -8.35 7.21 77.30
CA ALA A 271 -7.23 6.66 78.09
C ALA A 271 -7.32 7.05 79.57
N LEU A 272 -7.68 8.31 79.86
CA LEU A 272 -7.89 8.78 81.24
C LEU A 272 -9.15 8.15 81.86
N GLU A 273 -10.23 8.06 81.10
CA GLU A 273 -11.49 7.49 81.57
C GLU A 273 -11.39 5.97 81.79
N SER A 274 -10.66 5.25 80.94
CA SER A 274 -10.37 3.82 81.15
C SER A 274 -9.45 3.59 82.35
N SER A 275 -8.49 4.48 82.60
CA SER A 275 -7.65 4.44 83.81
C SER A 275 -8.48 4.70 85.07
N ARG A 276 -9.41 5.67 85.01
CA ARG A 276 -10.36 5.97 86.09
C ARG A 276 -11.29 4.79 86.37
N ARG A 277 -11.82 4.13 85.33
CA ARG A 277 -12.64 2.91 85.48
C ARG A 277 -11.86 1.80 86.18
N LYS A 278 -10.61 1.55 85.79
CA LYS A 278 -9.74 0.57 86.48
C LYS A 278 -9.50 0.92 87.95
N GLN A 279 -9.40 2.21 88.28
CA GLN A 279 -9.28 2.66 89.67
C GLN A 279 -10.56 2.40 90.47
N ILE A 280 -11.73 2.60 89.87
CA ILE A 280 -13.04 2.26 90.47
C ILE A 280 -13.15 0.75 90.68
N ASP A 281 -12.84 -0.05 89.65
CA ASP A 281 -12.92 -1.52 89.71
C ASP A 281 -11.93 -2.13 90.73
N ALA A 282 -10.85 -1.39 91.07
CA ALA A 282 -9.85 -1.80 92.06
C ALA A 282 -10.23 -1.42 93.52
N LEU A 283 -11.36 -0.73 93.73
CA LEU A 283 -11.90 -0.45 95.07
C LEU A 283 -12.50 -1.73 95.67
N PRO A 284 -12.02 -2.21 96.83
CA PRO A 284 -12.56 -3.39 97.48
C PRO A 284 -13.86 -3.06 98.23
N GLY A 285 -14.90 -3.89 98.06
CA GLY A 285 -16.13 -3.78 98.83
C GLY A 285 -17.12 -2.74 98.26
N ALA A 286 -17.88 -2.10 99.15
CA ALA A 286 -19.08 -1.30 98.86
C ALA A 286 -18.96 -0.26 97.71
N ASP A 287 -20.12 0.16 97.17
CA ASP A 287 -20.28 1.16 96.10
C ASP A 287 -19.46 2.46 96.32
N GLU A 288 -18.93 3.05 95.24
CA GLU A 288 -18.07 4.25 95.23
C GLU A 288 -18.68 5.38 96.09
N ASN A 289 -19.97 5.63 95.90
CA ASN A 289 -20.71 6.66 96.65
C ASN A 289 -20.74 6.40 98.15
N ARG A 290 -20.80 5.14 98.57
CA ARG A 290 -20.82 4.74 99.98
C ARG A 290 -19.43 4.87 100.61
N LEU A 291 -18.37 4.51 99.87
CA LEU A 291 -16.99 4.73 100.32
C LEU A 291 -16.66 6.22 100.49
N ILE A 292 -17.15 7.08 99.59
CA ILE A 292 -17.01 8.55 99.70
C ILE A 292 -17.71 9.09 100.95
N GLN A 293 -18.93 8.63 101.25
CA GLN A 293 -19.66 9.04 102.47
C GLN A 293 -18.98 8.55 103.76
N MET A 294 -18.38 7.37 103.73
CA MET A 294 -17.70 6.79 104.89
C MET A 294 -16.28 7.30 105.10
N ARG A 295 -15.66 7.94 104.09
CA ARG A 295 -14.30 8.51 104.11
C ARG A 295 -13.93 9.24 105.41
N PRO A 296 -14.71 10.20 105.95
CA PRO A 296 -14.34 10.89 107.18
C PRO A 296 -14.29 9.97 108.41
N ARG A 297 -15.12 8.91 108.46
CA ARG A 297 -15.08 7.88 109.51
C ARG A 297 -13.87 6.95 109.34
N ILE A 298 -13.53 6.58 108.10
CA ILE A 298 -12.34 5.77 107.81
C ILE A 298 -11.07 6.55 108.18
N GLN A 299 -11.00 7.84 107.82
CA GLN A 299 -9.88 8.71 108.14
C GLN A 299 -9.71 8.88 109.65
N SER A 300 -10.78 9.13 110.40
CA SER A 300 -10.69 9.31 111.86
C SER A 300 -10.20 8.07 112.60
N VAL A 301 -10.48 6.88 112.06
CA VAL A 301 -9.98 5.62 112.58
C VAL A 301 -8.51 5.43 112.20
N VAL A 302 -8.13 5.64 110.93
CA VAL A 302 -6.73 5.53 110.49
C VAL A 302 -5.82 6.56 111.18
N ASP A 303 -6.28 7.79 111.44
CA ASP A 303 -5.49 8.81 112.15
C ASP A 303 -5.15 8.40 113.59
N ARG A 304 -6.07 7.67 114.25
CA ARG A 304 -5.90 7.11 115.59
C ARG A 304 -5.04 5.83 115.61
N GLN A 305 -4.57 5.34 114.46
CA GLN A 305 -3.70 4.14 114.36
C GLN A 305 -2.38 4.32 115.13
N SER A 306 -1.79 5.51 115.09
CA SER A 306 -0.53 5.81 115.82
C SER A 306 -0.73 5.76 117.33
N GLU A 307 -1.87 6.26 117.82
CA GLU A 307 -2.28 6.18 119.21
C GLU A 307 -2.52 4.72 119.62
N TYR A 308 -3.18 3.93 118.77
CA TYR A 308 -3.38 2.50 118.96
C TYR A 308 -2.06 1.73 119.12
N HIS A 309 -1.09 1.93 118.21
CA HIS A 309 0.23 1.29 118.30
C HIS A 309 1.01 1.76 119.53
N SER A 310 0.93 3.04 119.88
CA SER A 310 1.62 3.58 121.07
C SER A 310 1.10 2.98 122.38
N ARG A 311 -0.22 2.72 122.46
CA ARG A 311 -0.87 2.12 123.63
C ARG A 311 -0.66 0.61 123.70
N LEU A 312 -0.60 -0.07 122.55
CA LEU A 312 -0.21 -1.48 122.46
C LEU A 312 1.24 -1.72 122.93
N SER A 313 2.12 -0.72 122.75
CA SER A 313 3.55 -0.76 123.07
C SER A 313 3.90 -0.29 124.49
N ARG A 314 2.91 0.10 125.31
CA ARG A 314 3.17 0.47 126.72
C ARG A 314 3.54 -0.79 127.52
N PRO A 315 4.71 -0.86 128.17
CA PRO A 315 4.97 -1.97 129.10
C PRO A 315 3.98 -1.89 130.26
N THR A 316 3.37 -3.03 130.60
CA THR A 316 2.53 -3.17 131.79
C THR A 316 3.30 -2.71 133.03
N PRO A 317 2.70 -1.95 133.95
CA PRO A 317 3.38 -1.55 135.17
C PRO A 317 3.76 -2.80 135.99
N PRO A 318 4.97 -2.84 136.60
CA PRO A 318 5.36 -3.96 137.45
C PRO A 318 4.46 -4.00 138.69
N VAL A 319 3.92 -5.19 138.99
CA VAL A 319 3.24 -5.45 140.26
C VAL A 319 4.25 -5.23 141.39
N GLN A 320 4.05 -4.16 142.18
CA GLN A 320 4.80 -3.90 143.39
C GLN A 320 4.50 -4.97 144.43
N THR A 321 5.50 -5.77 144.74
CA THR A 321 5.56 -6.59 145.94
C THR A 321 5.69 -5.67 147.15
N SER A 322 4.64 -5.53 147.95
CA SER A 322 4.75 -4.91 149.29
C SER A 322 5.47 -5.88 150.22
N SER A 323 6.79 -5.75 150.30
CA SER A 323 7.62 -6.40 151.31
C SER A 323 7.33 -5.76 152.67
N ASN A 324 6.54 -6.43 153.51
CA ASN A 324 6.51 -6.13 154.93
C ASN A 324 7.74 -6.82 155.56
N LYS A 325 8.73 -6.02 155.94
CA LYS A 325 10.00 -6.51 156.49
C LYS A 325 9.81 -6.91 157.97
N MET A 326 9.99 -8.21 158.22
CA MET A 326 10.79 -8.80 159.33
C MET A 326 10.18 -8.74 160.76
N PRO A 327 10.46 -9.74 161.66
CA PRO A 327 11.83 -10.20 161.89
C PRO A 327 12.08 -11.71 162.02
N PHE A 328 13.24 -12.05 161.50
CA PHE A 328 14.11 -13.22 161.62
C PHE A 328 14.43 -13.71 163.04
N VAL A 329 13.66 -13.31 164.05
CA VAL A 329 13.93 -13.62 165.48
C VAL A 329 13.26 -14.93 165.90
N LEU A 330 12.24 -15.42 165.18
CA LEU A 330 11.56 -16.68 165.53
C LEU A 330 12.33 -17.95 165.04
N MET A 331 13.12 -17.82 163.97
CA MET A 331 13.97 -18.91 163.44
C MET A 331 15.26 -19.10 164.25
N ALA A 332 15.77 -18.05 164.90
CA ALA A 332 16.92 -18.15 165.80
C ALA A 332 16.54 -18.75 167.17
N VAL A 333 15.29 -18.58 167.62
CA VAL A 333 14.80 -19.12 168.90
C VAL A 333 14.44 -20.61 168.81
N LEU A 334 13.99 -21.11 167.65
CA LEU A 334 13.75 -22.55 167.45
C LEU A 334 15.04 -23.36 167.23
N ALA A 335 16.09 -22.74 166.70
CA ALA A 335 17.43 -23.34 166.61
C ALA A 335 18.10 -23.51 167.99
N ILE A 336 17.72 -22.71 169.00
CA ILE A 336 18.21 -22.80 170.37
C ILE A 336 17.45 -23.88 171.18
N VAL A 337 16.20 -24.18 170.83
CA VAL A 337 15.39 -25.23 171.48
C VAL A 337 15.78 -26.65 171.01
N ALA A 338 16.31 -26.80 169.79
CA ALA A 338 16.83 -28.09 169.30
C ALA A 338 18.17 -28.52 169.95
N VAL A 339 18.91 -27.58 170.57
CA VAL A 339 20.23 -27.84 171.18
C VAL A 339 20.16 -28.07 172.70
N ALA A 340 19.06 -27.68 173.36
CA ALA A 340 18.94 -27.75 174.83
C ALA A 340 18.51 -29.11 175.40
N VAL A 341 17.97 -30.04 174.59
CA VAL A 341 17.60 -31.38 175.09
C VAL A 341 18.81 -32.32 175.19
N TRP A 342 19.93 -31.98 174.57
CA TRP A 342 21.21 -32.72 174.68
C TRP A 342 21.99 -32.45 175.98
N LEU A 343 21.48 -31.61 176.89
CA LEU A 343 22.16 -31.16 178.11
C LEU A 343 21.56 -31.67 179.43
N ILE A 344 20.66 -32.67 179.39
CA ILE A 344 20.16 -33.34 180.59
C ILE A 344 20.97 -34.64 180.81
N PRO A 345 21.82 -34.74 181.84
CA PRO A 345 22.43 -36.02 182.21
C PRO A 345 21.35 -36.93 182.84
N GLY A 346 21.11 -38.11 182.25
CA GLY A 346 20.29 -39.17 182.85
C GLY A 346 19.01 -39.60 182.11
N VAL A 347 18.92 -39.47 180.78
CA VAL A 347 17.80 -40.04 180.00
C VAL A 347 18.30 -40.70 178.71
N ASP A 348 17.89 -41.94 178.48
CA ASP A 348 18.34 -42.82 177.39
C ASP A 348 17.91 -42.35 175.98
N THR A 349 18.80 -42.60 175.01
CA THR A 349 18.96 -41.92 173.71
C THR A 349 18.09 -42.45 172.55
N ILE A 350 16.79 -42.70 172.71
CA ILE A 350 15.99 -43.35 171.63
C ILE A 350 14.75 -42.57 171.14
N ILE A 351 14.29 -41.52 171.83
CA ILE A 351 13.02 -40.84 171.48
C ILE A 351 13.12 -39.66 170.46
N PRO A 352 14.22 -38.90 170.30
CA PRO A 352 14.19 -37.67 169.49
C PRO A 352 14.20 -37.86 167.96
N ILE A 353 14.55 -39.04 167.44
CA ILE A 353 14.68 -39.27 165.98
C ILE A 353 13.31 -39.41 165.28
N VAL A 354 12.27 -39.83 166.01
CA VAL A 354 10.93 -40.06 165.44
C VAL A 354 10.15 -38.74 165.26
N ALA A 355 10.46 -37.71 166.03
CA ALA A 355 9.78 -36.42 165.97
C ALA A 355 10.15 -35.61 164.71
N ASP A 356 11.41 -35.69 164.26
CA ASP A 356 11.90 -34.92 163.11
C ASP A 356 11.36 -35.45 161.77
N ILE A 357 11.17 -36.77 161.66
CA ILE A 357 10.63 -37.40 160.44
C ILE A 357 9.14 -37.08 160.27
N ALA A 358 8.37 -36.96 161.36
CA ALA A 358 6.96 -36.63 161.33
C ALA A 358 6.69 -35.18 160.88
N LEU A 359 7.57 -34.23 161.21
CA LEU A 359 7.42 -32.83 160.85
C LEU A 359 7.64 -32.59 159.34
N ILE A 360 8.61 -33.28 158.74
CA ILE A 360 8.94 -33.14 157.31
C ILE A 360 7.83 -33.75 156.43
N ALA A 361 7.23 -34.87 156.85
CA ALA A 361 6.13 -35.51 156.12
C ALA A 361 4.83 -34.68 156.13
N ALA A 362 4.56 -33.93 157.20
CA ALA A 362 3.35 -33.10 157.30
C ALA A 362 3.38 -31.87 156.36
N ILE A 363 4.56 -31.28 156.14
CA ILE A 363 4.74 -30.13 155.24
C ILE A 363 4.51 -30.54 153.77
N ALA A 364 4.93 -31.75 153.39
CA ALA A 364 4.75 -32.28 152.04
C ALA A 364 3.28 -32.60 151.69
N LEU A 365 2.43 -32.94 152.68
CA LEU A 365 1.08 -33.48 152.44
C LEU A 365 -0.02 -32.42 152.24
N ILE A 366 0.19 -31.15 152.63
CA ILE A 366 -0.82 -30.09 152.43
C ILE A 366 -0.56 -29.26 151.17
N TYR A 367 0.70 -29.14 150.73
CA TYR A 367 1.01 -28.56 149.41
C TYR A 367 0.30 -29.30 148.26
N LEU A 368 0.04 -30.60 148.43
CA LEU A 368 -0.66 -31.44 147.45
C LEU A 368 -2.20 -31.39 147.53
N LYS A 369 -2.81 -30.80 148.57
CA LYS A 369 -4.27 -30.93 148.83
C LYS A 369 -5.10 -29.65 148.61
N ALA A 370 -4.50 -28.52 148.26
CA ALA A 370 -5.27 -27.29 147.94
C ALA A 370 -5.36 -26.98 146.44
N GLY A 371 -4.85 -27.85 145.57
CA GLY A 371 -5.07 -27.81 144.12
C GLY A 371 -6.38 -28.49 143.72
N ARG A 372 -7.52 -27.79 143.89
CA ARG A 372 -8.80 -27.98 143.17
C ARG A 372 -9.86 -27.06 143.79
N ARG A 373 -9.93 -25.82 143.30
CA ARG A 373 -11.13 -24.98 143.38
C ARG A 373 -11.31 -24.28 142.05
N THR A 374 -12.51 -24.46 141.50
CA THR A 374 -13.07 -23.73 140.36
C THR A 374 -13.02 -22.23 140.66
N ALA A 375 -12.29 -21.48 139.84
CA ALA A 375 -12.25 -20.04 139.87
C ALA A 375 -12.85 -19.51 138.56
N GLU A 376 -13.83 -18.61 138.70
CA GLU A 376 -14.42 -17.80 137.65
C GLU A 376 -13.34 -17.05 136.85
N PRO A 377 -13.55 -16.77 135.55
CA PRO A 377 -12.55 -16.07 134.75
C PRO A 377 -12.37 -14.63 135.26
N MET A 378 -11.22 -14.41 135.87
CA MET A 378 -10.65 -13.12 136.22
C MET A 378 -10.55 -12.25 134.96
N GLN A 379 -11.18 -11.07 135.00
CA GLN A 379 -11.21 -10.08 133.93
C GLN A 379 -9.80 -9.78 133.42
N SER A 380 -9.63 -9.91 132.11
CA SER A 380 -8.48 -9.42 131.36
C SER A 380 -8.42 -7.90 131.46
N ASP A 381 -7.44 -7.38 132.21
CA ASP A 381 -7.11 -5.97 132.39
C ASP A 381 -6.53 -5.36 131.08
N ARG A 382 -7.32 -5.37 130.00
CA ARG A 382 -7.02 -4.68 128.74
C ARG A 382 -7.65 -3.29 128.79
N ASP A 383 -6.86 -2.26 128.42
CA ASP A 383 -7.30 -0.86 128.33
C ASP A 383 -8.69 -0.77 127.64
N PRO A 384 -9.72 -0.21 128.31
CA PRO A 384 -11.05 -0.03 127.72
C PRO A 384 -11.05 0.75 126.40
N TRP A 385 -10.06 1.62 126.19
CA TRP A 385 -9.90 2.35 124.94
C TRP A 385 -9.47 1.42 123.79
N LEU A 386 -8.55 0.47 124.06
CA LEU A 386 -8.06 -0.49 123.07
C LEU A 386 -9.19 -1.41 122.59
N THR A 387 -10.01 -1.93 123.50
CA THR A 387 -11.14 -2.81 123.15
C THR A 387 -12.26 -2.06 122.43
N GLY A 388 -12.53 -0.81 122.80
CA GLY A 388 -13.48 0.06 122.10
C GLY A 388 -13.04 0.40 120.67
N TYR A 389 -11.76 0.72 120.49
CA TYR A 389 -11.18 1.01 119.17
C TYR A 389 -11.11 -0.23 118.27
N GLU A 390 -10.72 -1.39 118.79
CA GLU A 390 -10.74 -2.65 118.03
C GLU A 390 -12.17 -3.03 117.57
N ALA A 391 -13.19 -2.75 118.39
CA ALA A 391 -14.59 -2.94 118.01
C ALA A 391 -15.06 -1.93 116.95
N GLU A 392 -14.62 -0.68 117.04
CA GLU A 392 -14.87 0.37 116.03
C GLU A 392 -14.25 0.00 114.67
N VAL A 393 -13.00 -0.50 114.65
CA VAL A 393 -12.34 -0.99 113.44
C VAL A 393 -13.07 -2.19 112.84
N ARG A 394 -13.50 -3.17 113.66
CA ARG A 394 -14.24 -4.34 113.18
C ARG A 394 -15.61 -4.00 112.60
N THR A 395 -16.34 -3.10 113.26
CA THR A 395 -17.66 -2.64 112.78
C THR A 395 -17.52 -1.90 111.45
N LEU A 396 -16.55 -0.99 111.33
CA LEU A 396 -16.25 -0.31 110.06
C LEU A 396 -15.77 -1.27 108.97
N SER A 397 -14.92 -2.25 109.29
CA SER A 397 -14.49 -3.27 108.33
C SER A 397 -15.70 -4.04 107.78
N SER A 398 -16.64 -4.43 108.64
CA SER A 398 -17.86 -5.10 108.24
C SER A 398 -18.79 -4.19 107.41
N GLU A 399 -18.93 -2.91 107.76
CA GLU A 399 -19.73 -1.95 107.00
C GLU A 399 -19.15 -1.68 105.59
N LEU A 400 -17.82 -1.77 105.44
CA LEU A 400 -17.11 -1.65 104.16
C LEU A 400 -17.15 -2.95 103.32
N GLY A 401 -17.69 -4.04 103.87
CA GLY A 401 -17.71 -5.35 103.22
C GLY A 401 -16.35 -6.05 103.20
N LEU A 402 -15.41 -5.59 104.01
CA LEU A 402 -14.10 -6.21 104.20
C LEU A 402 -14.24 -7.27 105.30
N GLY A 403 -14.01 -8.54 104.97
CA GLY A 403 -13.96 -9.60 105.99
C GLY A 403 -12.89 -9.25 107.03
N ALA A 404 -13.28 -9.15 108.30
CA ALA A 404 -12.39 -8.77 109.39
C ALA A 404 -11.34 -9.87 109.63
N ILE A 405 -10.05 -9.53 109.58
CA ILE A 405 -8.95 -10.48 109.77
C ILE A 405 -8.18 -10.18 111.05
N SER A 406 -7.63 -8.98 111.13
CA SER A 406 -6.93 -8.46 112.30
C SER A 406 -7.01 -6.94 112.28
N THR A 407 -6.99 -6.31 113.45
CA THR A 407 -7.11 -4.84 113.55
C THR A 407 -6.05 -4.13 112.70
N ASP A 408 -4.81 -4.62 112.67
CA ASP A 408 -3.74 -4.05 111.82
C ASP A 408 -3.93 -4.31 110.33
N SER A 409 -4.41 -5.50 109.93
CA SER A 409 -4.68 -5.81 108.52
C SER A 409 -5.87 -5.00 107.99
N ASP A 410 -6.89 -4.82 108.83
CA ASP A 410 -8.08 -4.05 108.51
C ASP A 410 -7.74 -2.55 108.42
N LEU A 411 -6.89 -2.03 109.33
CA LEU A 411 -6.36 -0.66 109.23
C LEU A 411 -5.48 -0.44 108.00
N MET A 412 -4.62 -1.40 107.63
CA MET A 412 -3.85 -1.33 106.38
C MET A 412 -4.76 -1.30 105.14
N ARG A 413 -5.81 -2.14 105.11
CA ARG A 413 -6.80 -2.13 104.01
C ARG A 413 -7.62 -0.84 103.96
N MET A 414 -7.99 -0.29 105.11
CA MET A 414 -8.66 1.01 105.20
C MET A 414 -7.75 2.16 104.72
N SER A 415 -6.46 2.11 105.03
CA SER A 415 -5.47 3.06 104.50
C SER A 415 -5.27 2.93 102.99
N ASP A 416 -5.28 1.70 102.45
CA ASP A 416 -5.23 1.43 101.00
C ASP A 416 -6.49 1.95 100.29
N ILE A 417 -7.67 1.81 100.89
CA ILE A 417 -8.93 2.40 100.40
C ILE A 417 -8.83 3.93 100.36
N LEU A 418 -8.33 4.58 101.42
CA LEU A 418 -8.15 6.03 101.44
C LEU A 418 -7.14 6.50 100.37
N ALA A 419 -6.04 5.76 100.19
CA ALA A 419 -5.06 6.03 99.14
C ALA A 419 -5.69 5.92 97.74
N LYS A 420 -6.46 4.85 97.47
CA LYS A 420 -7.18 4.65 96.21
C LYS A 420 -8.25 5.72 95.96
N LEU A 421 -9.02 6.13 96.97
CA LEU A 421 -10.00 7.22 96.88
C LEU A 421 -9.31 8.56 96.60
N SER A 422 -8.16 8.85 97.21
CA SER A 422 -7.39 10.06 96.91
C SER A 422 -6.83 10.07 95.49
N ALA A 423 -6.40 8.92 94.97
CA ALA A 423 -5.95 8.77 93.59
C ALA A 423 -7.12 8.93 92.58
N LEU A 424 -8.33 8.54 92.96
CA LEU A 424 -9.56 8.73 92.19
C LEU A 424 -9.98 10.22 92.14
N ASP A 425 -9.89 10.92 93.26
CA ASP A 425 -10.12 12.38 93.30
C ASP A 425 -9.11 13.12 92.41
N ALA A 426 -7.84 12.73 92.50
CA ALA A 426 -6.76 13.31 91.69
C ALA A 426 -6.94 13.05 90.18
N SER A 427 -7.63 11.98 89.78
CA SER A 427 -7.90 11.67 88.37
C SER A 427 -9.19 12.32 87.84
N ARG A 428 -10.04 12.87 88.71
CA ARG A 428 -11.32 13.50 88.35
C ARG A 428 -11.15 14.80 87.56
N GLU A 429 -10.29 15.71 88.04
CA GLU A 429 -10.05 16.99 87.37
C GLU A 429 -9.39 16.82 85.99
N PRO A 430 -8.32 16.01 85.82
CA PRO A 430 -7.73 15.75 84.50
C PRO A 430 -8.69 15.09 83.52
N SER A 431 -9.52 14.13 83.96
CA SER A 431 -10.53 13.50 83.09
C SER A 431 -11.60 14.50 82.65
N ALA A 432 -12.11 15.33 83.58
CA ALA A 432 -13.08 16.37 83.26
C ALA A 432 -12.50 17.44 82.31
N ALA A 433 -11.25 17.87 82.53
CA ALA A 433 -10.55 18.80 81.65
C ALA A 433 -10.34 18.19 80.25
N ALA A 434 -9.90 16.92 80.16
CA ALA A 434 -9.73 16.22 78.88
C ALA A 434 -11.06 16.05 78.13
N ARG A 435 -12.17 15.77 78.85
CA ARG A 435 -13.52 15.73 78.26
C ARG A 435 -13.92 17.07 77.67
N MET A 436 -13.67 18.17 78.39
CA MET A 436 -13.98 19.52 77.89
C MET A 436 -13.15 19.88 76.66
N GLU A 437 -11.86 19.52 76.64
CA GLU A 437 -10.98 19.74 75.49
C GLU A 437 -11.40 18.90 74.26
N TYR A 438 -11.81 17.64 74.47
CA TYR A 438 -12.41 16.82 73.42
C TYR A 438 -13.69 17.45 72.87
N LEU A 439 -14.64 17.85 73.73
CA LEU A 439 -15.89 18.48 73.28
C LEU A 439 -15.66 19.80 72.53
N LYS A 440 -14.64 20.58 72.89
CA LYS A 440 -14.25 21.78 72.14
C LYS A 440 -13.70 21.43 70.75
N ALA A 441 -12.82 20.43 70.66
CA ALA A 441 -12.26 19.98 69.38
C ALA A 441 -13.34 19.38 68.47
N ASP A 442 -14.25 18.58 69.03
CA ASP A 442 -15.39 17.98 68.33
C ASP A 442 -16.37 19.05 67.82
N ASN A 443 -16.70 20.06 68.62
CA ASN A 443 -17.52 21.19 68.18
C ASN A 443 -16.86 22.01 67.06
N ARG A 444 -15.53 22.17 67.07
CA ARG A 444 -14.80 22.82 65.96
C ARG A 444 -14.90 22.00 64.67
N LEU A 445 -14.78 20.68 64.76
CA LEU A 445 -14.95 19.77 63.63
C LEU A 445 -16.40 19.82 63.08
N LEU A 446 -17.40 19.78 63.97
CA LEU A 446 -18.82 19.91 63.59
C LEU A 446 -19.13 21.28 62.97
N GLY A 447 -18.58 22.35 63.51
CA GLY A 447 -18.70 23.70 62.95
C GLY A 447 -18.12 23.79 61.53
N PHE A 448 -16.99 23.14 61.27
CA PHE A 448 -16.41 23.04 59.93
C PHE A 448 -17.26 22.19 58.97
N LEU A 449 -17.89 21.12 59.46
CA LEU A 449 -18.74 20.23 58.66
C LEU A 449 -20.15 20.78 58.41
N SER A 450 -20.59 21.76 59.19
CA SER A 450 -21.95 22.33 59.13
C SER A 450 -22.35 22.84 57.73
N PRO A 451 -21.50 23.61 57.00
CA PRO A 451 -21.82 24.07 55.64
C PRO A 451 -22.01 22.94 54.63
N TYR A 452 -21.46 21.75 54.91
CA TYR A 452 -21.52 20.58 54.05
C TYR A 452 -22.62 19.60 54.46
N GLY A 453 -23.37 19.85 55.54
CA GLY A 453 -24.39 18.92 56.04
C GLY A 453 -23.82 17.69 56.75
N GLY A 454 -22.61 17.79 57.31
CA GLY A 454 -21.95 16.70 58.05
C GLY A 454 -20.83 16.00 57.25
N GLU A 455 -20.31 14.91 57.80
CA GLU A 455 -19.17 14.18 57.22
C GLU A 455 -19.50 13.58 55.84
N GLN A 456 -20.73 13.05 55.67
CA GLN A 456 -21.18 12.46 54.39
C GLN A 456 -21.28 13.50 53.26
N GLY A 457 -21.77 14.70 53.55
CA GLY A 457 -21.86 15.76 52.55
C GLY A 457 -20.49 16.36 52.23
N TYR A 458 -19.57 16.40 53.20
CA TYR A 458 -18.18 16.77 52.96
C TYR A 458 -17.46 15.76 52.05
N THR A 459 -17.63 14.45 52.28
CA THR A 459 -17.06 13.42 51.39
C THR A 459 -17.66 13.49 49.98
N ALA A 460 -18.97 13.72 49.86
CA ALA A 460 -19.62 13.91 48.57
C ALA A 460 -19.09 15.16 47.83
N ALA A 461 -18.81 16.26 48.55
CA ALA A 461 -18.18 17.44 47.96
C ALA A 461 -16.73 17.18 47.51
N LEU A 462 -15.99 16.33 48.23
CA LEU A 462 -14.63 15.91 47.86
C LEU A 462 -14.60 15.03 46.61
N GLU A 463 -15.53 14.10 46.52
CA GLU A 463 -15.76 13.31 45.31
C GLU A 463 -16.16 14.21 44.15
N ASN A 464 -17.04 15.19 44.37
CA ASN A 464 -17.46 16.14 43.35
C ASN A 464 -16.29 16.95 42.77
N VAL A 465 -15.39 17.47 43.61
CA VAL A 465 -14.18 18.18 43.17
C VAL A 465 -13.25 17.26 42.38
N THR A 466 -13.09 16.02 42.84
CA THR A 466 -12.25 15.02 42.15
C THR A 466 -12.81 14.67 40.78
N GLN A 467 -14.13 14.45 40.69
CA GLN A 467 -14.85 14.20 39.45
C GLN A 467 -14.77 15.40 38.50
N LEU A 468 -14.92 16.64 39.01
CA LEU A 468 -14.74 17.86 38.22
C LEU A 468 -13.33 17.96 37.64
N LYS A 469 -12.30 17.66 38.43
CA LYS A 469 -10.91 17.67 37.96
C LYS A 469 -10.68 16.64 36.85
N GLN A 470 -11.17 15.41 37.04
CA GLN A 470 -11.10 14.36 36.02
C GLN A 470 -11.86 14.78 34.75
N CYS A 471 -13.10 15.25 34.90
CA CYS A 471 -13.94 15.71 33.81
C CYS A 471 -13.27 16.83 33.00
N ASN A 472 -12.73 17.86 33.67
CA ASN A 472 -12.00 18.95 33.03
C ASN A 472 -10.74 18.46 32.31
N SER A 473 -10.02 17.49 32.89
CA SER A 473 -8.85 16.90 32.22
C SER A 473 -9.23 16.13 30.95
N THR A 474 -10.33 15.37 30.97
CA THR A 474 -10.83 14.64 29.80
C THR A 474 -11.38 15.59 28.73
N ILE A 475 -12.06 16.66 29.13
CA ILE A 475 -12.49 17.71 28.21
C ILE A 475 -11.27 18.31 27.51
N ALA A 476 -10.22 18.68 28.25
CA ALA A 476 -9.01 19.26 27.68
C ALA A 476 -8.29 18.31 26.70
N THR A 477 -8.22 17.00 27.00
CA THR A 477 -7.62 16.02 26.08
C THR A 477 -8.45 15.82 24.83
N LEU A 478 -9.78 15.77 24.95
CA LEU A 478 -10.69 15.66 23.79
C LEU A 478 -10.61 16.91 22.90
N GLU A 479 -10.62 18.11 23.49
CA GLU A 479 -10.45 19.37 22.77
C GLU A 479 -9.13 19.44 22.01
N GLU A 480 -8.04 18.98 22.63
CA GLU A 480 -6.73 18.92 21.98
C GLU A 480 -6.70 17.92 20.81
N ASN A 481 -7.31 16.74 20.97
CA ASN A 481 -7.41 15.76 19.88
C ASN A 481 -8.23 16.30 18.70
N ILE A 482 -9.33 16.99 18.98
CA ILE A 482 -10.19 17.62 17.96
C ILE A 482 -9.42 18.74 17.23
N ARG A 483 -8.71 19.61 17.98
CA ARG A 483 -7.87 20.67 17.40
C ARG A 483 -6.76 20.12 16.52
N ARG A 484 -6.08 19.04 16.93
CA ARG A 484 -5.05 18.37 16.12
C ARG A 484 -5.58 17.80 14.82
N ALA A 485 -6.86 17.39 14.80
CA ALA A 485 -7.55 16.97 13.58
C ALA A 485 -7.96 18.15 12.67
N GLY A 486 -7.70 19.40 13.08
CA GLY A 486 -8.04 20.61 12.33
C GLY A 486 -9.50 21.06 12.47
N LEU A 487 -10.20 20.56 13.48
CA LEU A 487 -11.59 20.88 13.76
C LEU A 487 -11.71 21.81 14.98
N ASP A 488 -12.78 22.60 15.03
CA ASP A 488 -13.08 23.51 16.13
C ASP A 488 -13.99 22.81 17.15
N PRO A 489 -13.53 22.55 18.39
CA PRO A 489 -14.32 21.84 19.40
C PRO A 489 -15.55 22.62 19.90
N ASP A 490 -15.61 23.93 19.65
CA ASP A 490 -16.71 24.79 20.09
C ASP A 490 -17.80 24.96 19.03
N LYS A 491 -17.57 24.48 17.81
CA LYS A 491 -18.54 24.51 16.72
C LYS A 491 -19.17 23.14 16.51
N PRO A 492 -20.41 23.07 16.01
CA PRO A 492 -21.01 21.81 15.59
C PRO A 492 -20.15 21.18 14.48
N LEU A 493 -20.13 19.84 14.42
CA LEU A 493 -19.42 19.16 13.33
C LEU A 493 -19.98 19.63 11.98
N PRO A 494 -19.11 19.92 11.01
CA PRO A 494 -19.56 20.24 9.67
C PRO A 494 -20.29 19.06 9.04
N GLU A 495 -21.40 19.33 8.36
CA GLU A 495 -22.14 18.33 7.59
C GLU A 495 -21.38 18.03 6.30
N VAL A 496 -20.74 16.86 6.26
CA VAL A 496 -20.03 16.36 5.08
C VAL A 496 -20.60 14.99 4.74
N SER A 497 -20.92 14.75 3.47
CA SER A 497 -21.33 13.45 2.96
C SER A 497 -20.20 12.81 2.17
N LYS A 498 -20.10 11.48 2.21
CA LYS A 498 -19.20 10.73 1.34
C LYS A 498 -19.70 10.82 -0.11
N VAL A 499 -18.81 11.15 -1.03
CA VAL A 499 -19.09 11.21 -2.47
C VAL A 499 -18.39 10.03 -3.13
N GLU A 500 -19.10 9.30 -4.00
CA GLU A 500 -18.50 8.21 -4.78
C GLU A 500 -17.59 8.79 -5.87
N VAL A 501 -16.39 8.21 -6.01
CA VAL A 501 -15.42 8.59 -7.03
C VAL A 501 -15.50 7.53 -8.14
N ASP A 502 -15.99 7.90 -9.31
CA ASP A 502 -16.04 6.97 -10.45
C ASP A 502 -14.72 7.01 -11.22
N MET A 503 -13.85 6.05 -10.90
CA MET A 503 -12.58 5.84 -11.61
C MET A 503 -12.76 4.94 -12.84
N THR A 504 -13.90 4.25 -12.96
CA THR A 504 -14.16 3.32 -14.07
C THR A 504 -14.47 4.08 -15.35
N GLU A 505 -15.27 5.14 -15.26
CA GLU A 505 -15.56 6.02 -16.39
C GLU A 505 -14.31 6.77 -16.85
N TYR A 506 -13.52 7.32 -15.91
CA TYR A 506 -12.26 8.00 -16.22
C TYR A 506 -11.27 7.06 -16.95
N ALA A 507 -11.12 5.83 -16.48
CA ALA A 507 -10.25 4.84 -17.11
C ALA A 507 -10.73 4.43 -18.51
N ALA A 508 -12.05 4.30 -18.70
CA ALA A 508 -12.64 3.97 -19.99
C ALA A 508 -12.38 5.07 -21.03
N ILE A 509 -12.59 6.33 -20.66
CA ILE A 509 -12.37 7.49 -21.54
C ILE A 509 -10.89 7.63 -21.88
N ASN A 510 -9.98 7.45 -20.91
CA ASN A 510 -8.55 7.53 -21.16
C ASN A 510 -8.06 6.41 -22.11
N LYS A 511 -8.63 5.21 -22.00
CA LYS A 511 -8.37 4.10 -22.93
C LYS A 511 -8.89 4.40 -24.33
N GLU A 512 -10.05 5.04 -24.46
CA GLU A 512 -10.58 5.49 -25.75
C GLU A 512 -9.68 6.55 -26.39
N LYS A 513 -9.22 7.54 -25.61
CA LYS A 513 -8.28 8.58 -26.06
C LYS A 513 -7.00 7.95 -26.63
N GLY A 514 -6.40 6.99 -25.92
CA GLY A 514 -5.19 6.31 -26.39
C GLY A 514 -5.37 5.60 -27.73
N ARG A 515 -6.55 4.99 -27.98
CA ARG A 515 -6.87 4.39 -29.28
C ARG A 515 -6.99 5.42 -30.40
N VAL A 516 -7.62 6.56 -30.11
CA VAL A 516 -7.76 7.67 -31.07
C VAL A 516 -6.38 8.23 -31.44
N GLU A 517 -5.50 8.43 -30.45
CA GLU A 517 -4.13 8.90 -30.69
C GLU A 517 -3.29 7.92 -31.53
N GLU A 518 -3.45 6.62 -31.31
CA GLU A 518 -2.80 5.59 -32.13
C GLU A 518 -3.31 5.62 -33.58
N MET A 519 -4.61 5.76 -33.79
CA MET A 519 -5.19 5.93 -35.13
C MET A 519 -4.68 7.20 -35.83
N MET A 520 -4.63 8.33 -35.12
CA MET A 520 -4.12 9.59 -35.65
C MET A 520 -2.64 9.49 -36.06
N LYS A 521 -1.81 8.79 -35.28
CA LYS A 521 -0.39 8.58 -35.58
C LYS A 521 -0.21 7.78 -36.88
N ASN A 522 -1.04 6.78 -37.13
CA ASN A 522 -0.97 5.96 -38.34
C ASN A 522 -1.38 6.74 -39.60
N ILE A 523 -2.24 7.76 -39.48
CA ILE A 523 -2.68 8.58 -40.62
C ILE A 523 -1.64 9.65 -41.01
N LEU A 524 -0.87 10.14 -40.03
CA LEU A 524 0.08 11.25 -40.20
C LEU A 524 1.41 10.88 -40.86
N ASP A 525 1.61 9.64 -41.31
CA ASP A 525 2.86 9.25 -41.99
C ASP A 525 2.88 9.80 -43.44
N THR A 526 3.02 11.13 -43.56
CA THR A 526 2.94 11.90 -44.81
C THR A 526 4.02 11.55 -45.83
N LYS A 527 5.05 10.80 -45.43
CA LYS A 527 6.13 10.33 -46.31
C LYS A 527 5.63 9.35 -47.37
N GLU A 528 4.61 8.55 -47.05
CA GLU A 528 4.03 7.62 -48.03
C GLU A 528 3.25 8.36 -49.12
N LEU A 529 2.51 9.41 -48.74
CA LEU A 529 1.75 10.23 -49.70
C LEU A 529 2.67 10.96 -50.67
N ASP A 530 3.73 11.60 -50.18
CA ASP A 530 4.70 12.31 -51.03
C ASP A 530 5.39 11.34 -52.01
N ALA A 531 5.80 10.16 -51.52
CA ALA A 531 6.41 9.12 -52.36
C ALA A 531 5.45 8.59 -53.46
N LEU A 532 4.16 8.47 -53.15
CA LEU A 532 3.14 8.06 -54.12
C LEU A 532 2.84 9.14 -55.16
N ILE A 533 2.84 10.42 -54.77
CA ILE A 533 2.70 11.54 -55.70
C ILE A 533 3.90 11.60 -56.66
N ASP A 534 5.12 11.45 -56.14
CA ASP A 534 6.33 11.37 -56.95
C ASP A 534 6.28 10.16 -57.91
N SER A 535 5.84 9.01 -57.41
CA SER A 535 5.65 7.80 -58.24
C SER A 535 4.55 7.97 -59.30
N SER A 536 3.49 8.73 -59.03
CA SER A 536 2.45 9.03 -60.00
C SER A 536 3.03 9.89 -61.13
N TYR A 537 3.82 10.91 -60.79
CA TYR A 537 4.45 11.79 -61.76
C TYR A 537 5.45 11.05 -62.66
N THR A 538 6.26 10.15 -62.10
CA THR A 538 7.22 9.35 -62.88
C THR A 538 6.50 8.41 -63.86
N VAL A 539 5.48 7.68 -63.40
CA VAL A 539 4.69 6.77 -64.27
C VAL A 539 3.97 7.53 -65.37
N SER A 540 3.38 8.69 -65.07
CA SER A 540 2.71 9.52 -66.07
C SER A 540 3.69 10.06 -67.13
N SER A 541 4.89 10.47 -66.70
CA SER A 541 5.98 10.88 -67.60
C SER A 541 6.46 9.73 -68.50
N GLU A 542 6.64 8.53 -67.95
CA GLU A 542 7.00 7.33 -68.72
C GLU A 542 5.93 6.97 -69.74
N LYS A 543 4.65 7.05 -69.36
CA LYS A 543 3.51 6.82 -70.25
C LYS A 543 3.48 7.83 -71.40
N ALA A 544 3.69 9.11 -71.11
CA ALA A 544 3.76 10.16 -72.13
C ALA A 544 4.96 9.99 -73.07
N LYS A 545 6.08 9.44 -72.58
CA LYS A 545 7.23 9.07 -73.42
C LYS A 545 6.90 7.88 -74.32
N ALA A 546 6.34 6.80 -73.78
CA ALA A 546 5.94 5.62 -74.54
C ALA A 546 4.89 5.96 -75.62
N LEU A 547 3.95 6.86 -75.32
CA LEU A 547 2.97 7.37 -76.30
C LEU A 547 3.64 8.14 -77.44
N ARG A 548 4.60 9.02 -77.13
CA ARG A 548 5.34 9.78 -78.15
C ARG A 548 6.18 8.85 -79.03
N GLU A 549 6.92 7.93 -78.42
CA GLU A 549 7.74 6.96 -79.17
C GLU A 549 6.86 6.06 -80.03
N GLY A 550 5.73 5.56 -79.50
CA GLY A 550 4.78 4.77 -80.28
C GLY A 550 4.14 5.55 -81.43
N ALA A 551 3.83 6.83 -81.23
CA ALA A 551 3.32 7.70 -82.29
C ALA A 551 4.35 7.92 -83.41
N VAL A 552 5.64 8.05 -83.04
CA VAL A 552 6.74 8.12 -84.03
C VAL A 552 6.80 6.82 -84.83
N SER A 553 6.77 5.65 -84.18
CA SER A 553 6.75 4.36 -84.88
C SER A 553 5.57 4.24 -85.85
N LEU A 554 4.37 4.66 -85.44
CA LEU A 554 3.19 4.69 -86.30
C LEU A 554 3.37 5.59 -87.53
N ILE A 555 3.87 6.81 -87.33
CA ILE A 555 4.11 7.75 -88.44
C ILE A 555 5.20 7.21 -89.37
N SER A 556 6.27 6.63 -88.83
CA SER A 556 7.34 6.02 -89.62
C SER A 556 6.85 4.83 -90.45
N SER A 557 5.95 4.01 -89.91
CA SER A 557 5.31 2.91 -90.65
C SER A 557 4.54 3.45 -91.86
N VAL A 558 3.68 4.46 -91.65
CA VAL A 558 2.90 5.09 -92.74
C VAL A 558 3.80 5.73 -93.80
N ILE A 559 4.85 6.45 -93.40
CA ILE A 559 5.80 7.05 -94.35
C ILE A 559 6.47 6.00 -95.23
N ILE A 560 6.84 4.85 -94.65
CA ILE A 560 7.47 3.77 -95.42
C ILE A 560 6.47 3.12 -96.38
N GLU A 561 5.22 2.91 -95.95
CA GLU A 561 4.17 2.38 -96.81
C GLU A 561 3.88 3.31 -98.00
N ASP A 562 3.79 4.61 -97.76
CA ASP A 562 3.53 5.65 -98.77
C ASP A 562 4.71 5.76 -99.76
N ALA A 563 5.94 5.83 -99.26
CA ALA A 563 7.14 5.86 -100.10
C ALA A 563 7.30 4.58 -100.95
N CYS A 564 6.89 3.42 -100.42
CA CYS A 564 6.84 2.19 -101.18
C CYS A 564 5.74 2.22 -102.25
N ALA A 565 4.58 2.83 -101.99
CA ALA A 565 3.51 2.95 -102.98
C ALA A 565 3.91 3.89 -104.14
N ASP A 566 4.52 5.05 -103.86
CA ASP A 566 4.99 6.01 -104.86
C ASP A 566 6.06 5.41 -105.80
N LEU A 567 6.97 4.61 -105.26
CA LEU A 567 7.96 3.88 -106.05
C LEU A 567 7.33 2.86 -107.00
N TYR A 568 6.15 2.31 -106.65
CA TYR A 568 5.43 1.40 -107.53
C TYR A 568 4.72 2.14 -108.67
N GLU A 569 4.16 3.32 -108.42
CA GLU A 569 3.47 4.11 -109.43
C GLU A 569 4.42 4.72 -110.47
N THR A 570 5.65 5.03 -110.08
CA THR A 570 6.67 5.66 -110.97
C THR A 570 7.42 4.67 -111.87
N VAL A 571 7.25 3.36 -111.67
CA VAL A 571 7.92 2.30 -112.45
C VAL A 571 7.04 1.73 -113.57
N HIS A 572 5.78 2.17 -113.68
CA HIS A 572 4.89 1.94 -114.84
C HIS A 572 4.92 3.13 -115.80
#